data_AF-A0AAU2Z848-F1
#
_entry.id   AF-A0AAU2Z848-F1
#
_cell.length_a   1.000
_cell.length_b   1.000
_cell.length_c   1.000
_cell.angle_alpha   90.00
_cell.angle_beta   90.00
_cell.angle_gamma   90.00
#
_symmetry.space_group_name_H-M   'P 1'
#
loop_
_entity.id
_entity.type
_entity.pdbx_description
1 polymer ?
#
loop_
_entity_poly.entity_id
_entity_poly.type
_entity_poly.pdbx_seq_one_letter_code
_entity_poly.pdbx_strand_id
1 'polypeptide(L)'
;MAATEKPGRFRSLRRRWFEGLTEDLAIQLEHLSPYIAHDLPEDLGPYDLVAATVLARLAEADMERQEIAFVAGDLVRLAGARAEPEPQRVAEVEKLWLALRDPAEPILNSWWREPLGEGLLAYWARTRAEKVGWPRVHQELRERWALDSDGIWRRGLVPEEGPGDSDWCGYFAYLEAHTHGREVEFAQILLTRWDGLAEEIDAYATECAAELASVPHLMLVHSERALAEALTTVVEGNLEEGGGTLPPDLQANSESIRDAGHAYLRWLKDEFIPRLTPLERAHLTLDSADSARCEAYLRQYAEIWCAPGDPALPTPVFTEEDYAPLKPAERPRAIVPEWMGMVAEVFSEAGQSGWTGTVGSQPWWLYVVEGGLESAAALRFKYDGQVRIGHKTVDDPHDMLVGFPANDPDSQNLIMRFRYDEDDAHQMCELVVLSRTGRAQLGFLVRDASGAYRMLRMVSVALPPALREAMRDKALRTLDAMTGGDAQKLAALIAPEPDAADPASADAAGEIGEAEQTSLFDDGLFPRGDTLF
;
A
#
# COMPACT_ATOMS: atom_id res chain seq x y z
N MET A 1 5.69 20.45 29.15
CA MET A 1 7.00 20.60 29.84
C MET A 1 8.03 19.73 29.11
N ALA A 2 8.72 20.27 28.10
CA ALA A 2 9.67 19.52 27.28
C ALA A 2 11.11 19.77 27.77
N ALA A 3 11.74 18.73 28.32
CA ALA A 3 13.18 18.70 28.46
C ALA A 3 13.79 18.64 27.05
N THR A 4 14.87 19.37 26.81
CA THR A 4 15.68 19.31 25.58
C THR A 4 15.93 17.86 25.17
N GLU A 5 15.18 17.39 24.17
CA GLU A 5 15.18 15.98 23.78
C GLU A 5 16.50 15.65 23.10
N LYS A 6 17.30 14.81 23.74
CA LYS A 6 18.63 14.44 23.22
C LYS A 6 18.46 13.55 21.97
N PRO A 7 19.29 13.72 20.93
CA PRO A 7 19.31 12.88 19.72
C PRO A 7 19.31 11.36 19.98
N GLY A 8 19.82 10.94 21.15
CA GLY A 8 19.79 9.53 21.59
C GLY A 8 18.39 8.94 21.80
N ARG A 9 17.34 9.75 22.06
CA ARG A 9 15.98 9.25 22.27
C ARG A 9 15.36 8.73 20.97
N PHE A 10 15.37 9.52 19.90
CA PHE A 10 14.85 9.13 18.58
C PHE A 10 15.49 7.82 18.10
N ARG A 11 16.83 7.75 18.12
CA ARG A 11 17.57 6.55 17.72
C ARG A 11 17.19 5.31 18.54
N SER A 12 17.02 5.48 19.85
CA SER A 12 16.67 4.36 20.73
C SER A 12 15.24 3.85 20.48
N LEU A 13 14.28 4.76 20.26
CA LEU A 13 12.90 4.42 19.94
C LEU A 13 12.78 3.78 18.56
N ARG A 14 13.49 4.32 17.56
CA ARG A 14 13.56 3.78 16.21
C ARG A 14 14.08 2.35 16.21
N ARG A 15 15.23 2.12 16.86
CA ARG A 15 15.83 0.79 16.97
C ARG A 15 14.87 -0.20 17.62
N ARG A 16 14.28 0.16 18.77
CA ARG A 16 13.35 -0.72 19.50
C ARG A 16 12.12 -1.08 18.67
N TRP A 17 11.59 -0.12 17.90
CA TRP A 17 10.44 -0.36 17.04
C TRP A 17 10.77 -1.35 15.92
N PHE A 18 11.89 -1.16 15.22
CA PHE A 18 12.33 -2.13 14.21
C PHE A 18 12.65 -3.50 14.82
N GLU A 19 13.31 -3.56 15.98
CA GLU A 19 13.59 -4.83 16.67
C GLU A 19 12.31 -5.63 16.91
N GLY A 20 11.27 -5.01 17.50
CA GLY A 20 9.98 -5.66 17.71
C GLY A 20 9.30 -6.08 16.40
N LEU A 21 9.22 -5.17 15.42
CA LEU A 21 8.65 -5.49 14.11
C LEU A 21 9.36 -6.66 13.43
N THR A 22 10.70 -6.73 13.50
CA THR A 22 11.46 -7.82 12.89
C THR A 22 11.31 -9.14 13.62
N GLU A 23 11.17 -9.12 14.94
CA GLU A 23 10.90 -10.31 15.75
C GLU A 23 9.53 -10.91 15.39
N ASP A 24 8.48 -10.07 15.37
CA ASP A 24 7.12 -10.49 15.04
C ASP A 24 7.06 -11.11 13.62
N LEU A 25 7.64 -10.44 12.62
CA LEU A 25 7.65 -10.93 11.24
C LEU A 25 8.54 -12.17 11.04
N ALA A 26 9.62 -12.32 11.81
CA ALA A 26 10.44 -13.53 11.77
C ALA A 26 9.66 -14.75 12.29
N ILE A 27 8.94 -14.58 13.41
CA ILE A 27 8.04 -15.61 13.97
C ILE A 27 6.97 -16.00 12.94
N GLN A 28 6.40 -15.01 12.23
CA GLN A 28 5.43 -15.28 11.17
C GLN A 28 6.04 -16.07 10.01
N LEU A 29 7.26 -15.74 9.57
CA LEU A 29 7.92 -16.52 8.52
C LEU A 29 8.13 -17.98 8.94
N GLU A 30 8.58 -18.20 10.18
CA GLU A 30 8.77 -19.54 10.74
C GLU A 30 7.46 -20.33 10.81
N HIS A 31 6.35 -19.66 11.11
CA HIS A 31 5.03 -20.26 11.15
C HIS A 31 4.50 -20.61 9.74
N LEU A 32 4.57 -19.65 8.82
CA LEU A 32 3.97 -19.74 7.48
C LEU A 32 4.81 -20.60 6.52
N SER A 33 6.15 -20.52 6.63
CA SER A 33 7.07 -21.27 5.77
C SER A 33 8.35 -21.68 6.51
N PRO A 34 8.29 -22.73 7.36
CA PRO A 34 9.42 -23.19 8.15
C PRO A 34 10.67 -23.54 7.31
N TYR A 35 10.48 -24.05 6.09
CA TYR A 35 11.56 -24.42 5.19
C TYR A 35 12.29 -23.20 4.58
N ILE A 36 11.55 -22.13 4.28
CA ILE A 36 12.18 -20.86 3.87
C ILE A 36 12.96 -20.28 5.04
N ALA A 37 12.39 -20.27 6.24
CA ALA A 37 13.05 -19.76 7.45
C ALA A 37 14.35 -20.52 7.78
N HIS A 38 14.33 -21.86 7.71
CA HIS A 38 15.48 -22.71 8.02
C HIS A 38 16.69 -22.46 7.11
N ASP A 39 16.42 -22.17 5.83
CA ASP A 39 17.47 -22.04 4.81
C ASP A 39 18.03 -20.62 4.70
N LEU A 40 17.59 -19.70 5.57
CA LEU A 40 18.10 -18.34 5.59
C LEU A 40 19.60 -18.32 5.93
N PRO A 41 20.37 -17.43 5.26
CA PRO A 41 21.80 -17.33 5.48
C PRO A 41 22.12 -16.61 6.80
N GLU A 42 23.02 -17.20 7.59
CA GLU A 42 23.54 -16.61 8.84
C GLU A 42 24.55 -15.47 8.60
N ASP A 43 25.11 -15.36 7.39
CA ASP A 43 26.18 -14.41 7.09
C ASP A 43 25.69 -13.00 6.73
N LEU A 44 24.38 -12.81 6.52
CA LEU A 44 23.78 -11.53 6.11
C LEU A 44 23.40 -10.59 7.27
N GLY A 45 23.54 -11.00 8.53
CA GLY A 45 23.26 -10.14 9.67
C GLY A 45 22.43 -10.84 10.76
N PRO A 46 21.75 -10.08 11.63
CA PRO A 46 20.81 -10.64 12.61
C PRO A 46 19.72 -11.44 11.89
N TYR A 47 19.44 -12.65 12.39
CA TYR A 47 18.50 -13.58 11.76
C TYR A 47 17.09 -12.97 11.63
N ASP A 48 16.54 -12.41 12.70
CA ASP A 48 15.17 -11.84 12.70
C ASP A 48 15.00 -10.76 11.63
N LEU A 49 16.01 -9.89 11.47
CA LEU A 49 16.00 -8.85 10.44
C LEU A 49 16.04 -9.45 9.02
N VAL A 50 16.86 -10.48 8.78
CA VAL A 50 16.92 -11.16 7.47
C VAL A 50 15.60 -11.87 7.20
N ALA A 51 15.04 -12.59 8.18
CA ALA A 51 13.77 -13.30 8.08
C ALA A 51 12.60 -12.36 7.78
N ALA A 52 12.46 -11.28 8.56
CA ALA A 52 11.44 -10.26 8.33
C ALA A 52 11.58 -9.60 6.95
N THR A 53 12.81 -9.29 6.52
CA THR A 53 13.07 -8.72 5.19
C THR A 53 12.66 -9.70 4.08
N VAL A 54 12.95 -11.00 4.23
CA VAL A 54 12.54 -12.02 3.26
C VAL A 54 11.01 -12.13 3.19
N LEU A 55 10.32 -12.23 4.32
CA LEU A 55 8.87 -12.31 4.35
C LEU A 55 8.22 -11.11 3.66
N ALA A 56 8.66 -9.90 4.01
CA ALA A 56 8.14 -8.67 3.44
C ALA A 56 8.37 -8.58 1.92
N ARG A 57 9.56 -8.98 1.45
CA ARG A 57 9.86 -9.00 0.02
C ARG A 57 9.11 -10.08 -0.75
N LEU A 58 8.86 -11.24 -0.15
CA LEU A 58 7.99 -12.26 -0.76
C LEU A 58 6.54 -11.76 -0.84
N ALA A 59 6.07 -11.02 0.16
CA ALA A 59 4.75 -10.39 0.13
C ALA A 59 4.64 -9.28 -0.92
N GLU A 60 5.68 -8.45 -1.07
CA GLU A 60 5.81 -7.43 -2.12
C GLU A 60 5.81 -8.07 -3.51
N ALA A 61 6.63 -9.10 -3.75
CA ALA A 61 6.73 -9.79 -5.03
C ALA A 61 5.40 -10.42 -5.47
N ASP A 62 4.62 -10.92 -4.51
CA ASP A 62 3.27 -11.40 -4.73
C ASP A 62 2.30 -10.30 -5.17
N MET A 63 2.36 -9.12 -4.54
CA MET A 63 1.56 -7.95 -4.93
C MET A 63 1.94 -7.47 -6.34
N GLU A 64 3.23 -7.48 -6.68
CA GLU A 64 3.75 -7.12 -8.00
C GLU A 64 3.48 -8.18 -9.08
N ARG A 65 3.01 -9.38 -8.68
CA ARG A 65 2.83 -10.53 -9.57
C ARG A 65 4.12 -10.84 -10.34
N GLN A 66 5.24 -10.87 -9.61
CA GLN A 66 6.47 -11.46 -10.12
C GLN A 66 6.25 -12.94 -10.41
N GLU A 67 6.95 -13.49 -11.40
CA GLU A 67 6.80 -14.91 -11.71
C GLU A 67 7.37 -15.75 -10.57
N ILE A 68 6.62 -16.76 -10.16
CA ILE A 68 6.97 -17.53 -8.96
C ILE A 68 8.32 -18.24 -9.10
N ALA A 69 8.69 -18.63 -10.32
CA ALA A 69 9.96 -19.27 -10.63
C ALA A 69 11.14 -18.31 -10.40
N PHE A 70 11.01 -17.04 -10.78
CA PHE A 70 12.02 -16.03 -10.47
C PHE A 70 12.16 -15.80 -8.97
N VAL A 71 11.03 -15.72 -8.26
CA VAL A 71 11.03 -15.53 -6.80
C VAL A 71 11.66 -16.74 -6.09
N ALA A 72 11.33 -17.95 -6.53
CA ALA A 72 11.97 -19.18 -6.08
C ALA A 72 13.48 -19.16 -6.37
N GLY A 73 13.90 -18.75 -7.57
CA GLY A 73 15.30 -18.61 -7.96
C GLY A 73 16.06 -17.55 -7.13
N ASP A 74 15.39 -16.47 -6.74
CA ASP A 74 15.94 -15.46 -5.84
C ASP A 74 16.12 -16.01 -4.42
N LEU A 75 15.21 -16.86 -3.92
CA LEU A 75 15.40 -17.58 -2.66
C LEU A 75 16.56 -18.56 -2.71
N VAL A 76 16.74 -19.29 -3.81
CA VAL A 76 17.92 -20.14 -4.02
C VAL A 76 19.19 -19.32 -3.98
N ARG A 77 19.20 -18.18 -4.66
CA ARG A 77 20.35 -17.27 -4.68
C ARG A 77 20.64 -16.69 -3.30
N LEU A 78 19.62 -16.39 -2.52
CA LEU A 78 19.74 -15.90 -1.14
C LEU A 78 20.25 -16.99 -0.19
N ALA A 79 19.76 -18.22 -0.27
CA ALA A 79 20.21 -19.34 0.57
C ALA A 79 21.66 -19.77 0.23
N GLY A 80 22.11 -19.56 -1.02
CA GLY A 80 23.47 -19.89 -1.45
C GLY A 80 23.76 -21.38 -1.36
N ALA A 81 24.84 -21.77 -0.67
CA ALA A 81 25.22 -23.18 -0.53
C ALA A 81 24.21 -24.05 0.25
N ARG A 82 23.26 -23.44 0.95
CA ARG A 82 22.18 -24.12 1.70
C ARG A 82 20.90 -24.30 0.87
N ALA A 83 20.88 -23.84 -0.37
CA ALA A 83 19.65 -23.78 -1.16
C ALA A 83 19.16 -25.15 -1.62
N GLU A 84 17.88 -25.43 -1.37
CA GLU A 84 17.15 -26.41 -2.18
C GLU A 84 17.01 -25.94 -3.64
N PRO A 85 16.86 -26.85 -4.61
CA PRO A 85 16.65 -26.50 -6.01
C PRO A 85 15.37 -25.67 -6.24
N GLU A 86 15.43 -24.74 -7.18
CA GLU A 86 14.30 -23.84 -7.55
C GLU A 86 12.95 -24.56 -7.74
N PRO A 87 12.86 -25.72 -8.43
CA PRO A 87 11.56 -26.39 -8.63
C PRO A 87 10.87 -26.83 -7.33
N GLN A 88 11.62 -27.08 -6.25
CA GLN A 88 11.06 -27.44 -4.95
C GLN A 88 10.53 -26.20 -4.21
N ARG A 89 11.19 -25.05 -4.39
CA ARG A 89 10.82 -23.78 -3.79
C ARG A 89 9.54 -23.17 -4.35
N VAL A 90 9.19 -23.45 -5.61
CA VAL A 90 7.95 -22.92 -6.23
C VAL A 90 6.72 -23.26 -5.39
N ALA A 91 6.58 -24.51 -4.95
CA ALA A 91 5.44 -24.95 -4.14
C ALA A 91 5.42 -24.32 -2.73
N GLU A 92 6.58 -23.95 -2.19
CA GLU A 92 6.68 -23.28 -0.90
C GLU A 92 6.28 -21.81 -1.00
N VAL A 93 6.75 -21.12 -2.04
CA VAL A 93 6.37 -19.74 -2.33
C VAL A 93 4.86 -19.65 -2.58
N GLU A 94 4.28 -20.62 -3.30
CA GLU A 94 2.83 -20.67 -3.56
C GLU A 94 2.03 -20.75 -2.27
N LYS A 95 2.39 -21.68 -1.38
CA LYS A 95 1.73 -21.83 -0.08
C LYS A 95 1.86 -20.57 0.78
N LEU A 96 3.04 -19.96 0.80
CA LEU A 96 3.27 -18.72 1.52
C LEU A 96 2.41 -17.57 0.97
N TRP A 97 2.34 -17.41 -0.35
CA TRP A 97 1.55 -16.37 -0.99
C TRP A 97 0.05 -16.52 -0.76
N LEU A 98 -0.45 -17.77 -0.76
CA LEU A 98 -1.83 -18.06 -0.36
C LEU A 98 -2.07 -17.64 1.09
N ALA A 99 -1.16 -18.01 2.01
CA ALA A 99 -1.30 -17.64 3.42
C ALA A 99 -1.20 -16.12 3.66
N LEU A 100 -0.45 -15.39 2.83
CA LEU A 100 -0.33 -13.94 2.93
C LEU A 100 -1.60 -13.18 2.51
N ARG A 101 -2.59 -13.83 1.87
CA ARG A 101 -3.85 -13.17 1.45
C ARG A 101 -4.65 -12.63 2.63
N ASP A 102 -4.68 -13.41 3.71
CA ASP A 102 -5.38 -13.13 4.96
C ASP A 102 -4.35 -13.11 6.10
N PRO A 103 -3.49 -12.08 6.13
CA PRO A 103 -2.35 -12.07 7.01
C PRO A 103 -2.79 -11.91 8.47
N ALA A 104 -2.17 -12.67 9.37
CA ALA A 104 -2.35 -12.49 10.81
C ALA A 104 -1.81 -11.12 11.29
N GLU A 105 -0.74 -10.62 10.66
CA GLU A 105 -0.15 -9.32 10.97
C GLU A 105 -0.71 -8.23 10.03
N PRO A 106 -1.34 -7.17 10.56
CA PRO A 106 -1.93 -6.11 9.73
C PRO A 106 -0.94 -5.42 8.79
N ILE A 107 0.35 -5.35 9.15
CA ILE A 107 1.39 -4.73 8.31
C ILE A 107 1.73 -5.56 7.05
N LEU A 108 1.24 -6.80 6.95
CA LEU A 108 1.34 -7.64 5.75
C LEU A 108 0.13 -7.49 4.82
N ASN A 109 -0.87 -6.68 5.19
CA ASN A 109 -1.95 -6.32 4.28
C ASN A 109 -1.39 -5.68 3.01
N SER A 110 -2.06 -5.92 1.88
CA SER A 110 -1.58 -5.55 0.54
C SER A 110 -1.07 -4.10 0.43
N TRP A 111 -1.73 -3.15 1.10
CA TRP A 111 -1.40 -1.73 1.06
C TRP A 111 -0.16 -1.32 1.86
N TRP A 112 0.41 -2.23 2.64
CA TRP A 112 1.66 -2.03 3.39
C TRP A 112 2.86 -2.79 2.81
N ARG A 113 2.66 -3.70 1.85
CA ARG A 113 3.70 -4.65 1.44
C ARG A 113 4.89 -4.01 0.72
N GLU A 114 4.65 -3.08 -0.19
CA GLU A 114 5.72 -2.31 -0.85
C GLU A 114 6.52 -1.48 0.17
N PRO A 115 5.90 -0.59 0.98
CA PRO A 115 6.67 0.19 1.95
C PRO A 115 7.36 -0.70 2.99
N LEU A 116 6.76 -1.82 3.39
CA LEU A 116 7.38 -2.78 4.31
C LEU A 116 8.60 -3.48 3.69
N GLY A 117 8.46 -4.02 2.47
CA GLY A 117 9.53 -4.71 1.74
C GLY A 117 10.73 -3.80 1.50
N GLU A 118 10.49 -2.61 0.96
CA GLU A 118 11.57 -1.63 0.73
C GLU A 118 12.11 -1.06 2.05
N GLY A 119 11.25 -0.84 3.04
CA GLY A 119 11.61 -0.29 4.34
C GLY A 119 12.53 -1.18 5.15
N LEU A 120 12.20 -2.47 5.26
CA LEU A 120 13.03 -3.45 5.96
C LEU A 120 14.33 -3.72 5.22
N LEU A 121 14.30 -3.75 3.89
CA LEU A 121 15.51 -3.87 3.09
C LEU A 121 16.45 -2.66 3.29
N ALA A 122 15.92 -1.44 3.32
CA ALA A 122 16.70 -0.23 3.62
C ALA A 122 17.30 -0.28 5.04
N TYR A 123 16.51 -0.72 6.02
CA TYR A 123 16.95 -0.87 7.40
C TYR A 123 18.03 -1.96 7.55
N TRP A 124 17.86 -3.11 6.86
CA TRP A 124 18.87 -4.15 6.74
C TRP A 124 20.16 -3.61 6.13
N ALA A 125 20.08 -2.91 4.99
CA ALA A 125 21.24 -2.36 4.30
C ALA A 125 22.04 -1.40 5.18
N ARG A 126 21.35 -0.49 5.88
CA ARG A 126 21.97 0.44 6.84
C ARG A 126 22.63 -0.30 8.01
N THR A 127 21.92 -1.23 8.65
CA THR A 127 22.43 -2.02 9.76
C THR A 127 23.63 -2.87 9.35
N ARG A 128 23.60 -3.41 8.12
CA ARG A 128 24.68 -4.20 7.53
C ARG A 128 25.88 -3.32 7.20
N ALA A 129 25.66 -2.12 6.67
CA ALA A 129 26.73 -1.18 6.32
C ALA A 129 27.55 -0.74 7.54
N GLU A 130 26.95 -0.61 8.72
CA GLU A 130 27.68 -0.33 9.96
C GLU A 130 28.71 -1.44 10.31
N LYS A 131 28.47 -2.68 9.88
CA LYS A 131 29.35 -3.83 10.17
C LYS A 131 30.38 -4.10 9.07
N VAL A 132 29.98 -4.01 7.80
CA VAL A 132 30.80 -4.45 6.66
C VAL A 132 31.09 -3.35 5.63
N GLY A 133 30.54 -2.15 5.82
CA GLY A 133 30.66 -1.02 4.91
C GLY A 133 29.73 -1.12 3.68
N TRP A 134 29.34 0.05 3.15
CA TRP A 134 28.48 0.16 1.97
C TRP A 134 28.97 -0.59 0.73
N PRO A 135 30.27 -0.61 0.37
CA PRO A 135 30.73 -1.35 -0.81
C PRO A 135 30.37 -2.84 -0.77
N ARG A 136 30.46 -3.47 0.41
CA ARG A 136 30.06 -4.87 0.60
C ARG A 136 28.54 -5.04 0.54
N VAL A 137 27.79 -4.11 1.15
CA VAL A 137 26.31 -4.11 1.07
C VAL A 137 25.84 -4.01 -0.38
N HIS A 138 26.43 -3.15 -1.22
CA HIS A 138 26.09 -3.05 -2.63
C HIS A 138 26.37 -4.33 -3.42
N GLN A 139 27.41 -5.08 -3.04
CA GLN A 139 27.66 -6.39 -3.60
C GLN A 139 26.56 -7.37 -3.16
N GLU A 140 26.24 -7.43 -1.87
CA GLU A 140 25.22 -8.32 -1.31
C GLU A 140 23.81 -8.00 -1.85
N LEU A 141 23.45 -6.73 -2.05
CA LEU A 141 22.18 -6.31 -2.68
C LEU A 141 22.04 -6.87 -4.11
N ARG A 142 23.11 -6.86 -4.89
CA ARG A 142 23.12 -7.38 -6.27
C ARG A 142 23.15 -8.91 -6.31
N GLU A 143 24.09 -9.50 -5.57
CA GLU A 143 24.38 -10.94 -5.63
C GLU A 143 23.38 -11.78 -4.85
N ARG A 144 22.82 -11.27 -3.75
CA ARG A 144 21.99 -12.05 -2.81
C ARG A 144 20.53 -11.62 -2.84
N TRP A 145 20.27 -10.32 -2.98
CA TRP A 145 18.92 -9.76 -3.00
C TRP A 145 18.37 -9.48 -4.41
N ALA A 146 19.13 -9.82 -5.46
CA ALA A 146 18.71 -9.70 -6.86
C ALA A 146 18.33 -8.29 -7.32
N LEU A 147 18.86 -7.24 -6.69
CA LEU A 147 18.54 -5.86 -7.04
C LEU A 147 19.52 -5.34 -8.09
N ASP A 148 18.98 -4.75 -9.15
CA ASP A 148 19.79 -4.08 -10.16
C ASP A 148 20.40 -2.77 -9.63
N SER A 149 21.43 -2.28 -10.32
CA SER A 149 22.14 -1.07 -9.85
C SER A 149 21.23 0.16 -9.88
N ASP A 150 20.33 0.26 -10.85
CA ASP A 150 19.39 1.38 -10.98
C ASP A 150 18.25 1.32 -9.95
N GLY A 151 17.76 0.13 -9.59
CA GLY A 151 16.75 -0.06 -8.56
C GLY A 151 17.26 0.26 -7.15
N ILE A 152 18.54 0.02 -6.86
CA ILE A 152 19.17 0.44 -5.60
C ILE A 152 19.07 1.96 -5.40
N TRP A 153 19.26 2.75 -6.46
CA TRP A 153 19.23 4.23 -6.41
C TRP A 153 17.84 4.83 -6.55
N ARG A 154 17.00 4.31 -7.46
CA ARG A 154 15.62 4.81 -7.66
C ARG A 154 14.73 4.61 -6.44
N ARG A 155 14.98 3.57 -5.65
CA ARG A 155 14.15 3.19 -4.49
C ARG A 155 14.55 3.90 -3.18
N GLY A 156 15.53 4.82 -3.22
CA GLY A 156 15.97 5.56 -2.03
C GLY A 156 16.53 4.66 -0.92
N LEU A 157 17.01 3.45 -1.26
CA LEU A 157 17.58 2.48 -0.31
C LEU A 157 18.96 2.91 0.22
N VAL A 158 19.58 3.90 -0.43
CA VAL A 158 20.90 4.42 -0.11
C VAL A 158 20.74 5.89 0.28
N PRO A 159 21.11 6.30 1.50
CA PRO A 159 21.29 7.71 1.80
C PRO A 159 22.44 8.25 0.95
N GLU A 160 22.25 9.40 0.28
CA GLU A 160 23.40 10.20 -0.18
C GLU A 160 24.36 10.36 1.00
N GLU A 161 25.68 10.20 0.78
CA GLU A 161 26.73 10.22 1.81
C GLU A 161 26.54 11.42 2.77
N GLY A 162 25.82 11.19 3.86
CA GLY A 162 25.27 12.21 4.75
C GLY A 162 24.94 11.59 6.10
N PRO A 163 24.89 12.39 7.18
CA PRO A 163 25.04 11.82 8.51
C PRO A 163 23.78 11.05 8.97
N GLY A 164 24.00 10.12 9.92
CA GLY A 164 23.04 9.06 10.28
C GLY A 164 21.96 9.51 11.27
N ASP A 165 21.41 8.57 12.06
CA ASP A 165 20.40 8.82 13.11
C ASP A 165 20.76 9.92 14.12
N SER A 166 22.02 10.37 14.11
CA SER A 166 22.56 11.51 14.85
C SER A 166 21.99 12.87 14.42
N ASP A 167 21.35 12.95 13.26
CA ASP A 167 20.93 14.22 12.65
C ASP A 167 19.58 14.71 13.16
N TRP A 168 18.82 13.86 13.85
CA TRP A 168 17.55 14.26 14.43
C TRP A 168 17.74 15.34 15.51
N CYS A 169 16.98 16.42 15.39
CA CYS A 169 16.80 17.41 16.44
C CYS A 169 15.33 17.86 16.52
N GLY A 170 14.80 18.01 17.74
CA GLY A 170 13.49 18.61 17.96
C GLY A 170 13.53 20.13 17.73
N TYR A 171 12.37 20.76 17.58
CA TYR A 171 12.25 22.16 17.19
C TYR A 171 12.95 23.11 18.16
N PHE A 172 12.78 22.90 19.48
CA PHE A 172 13.46 23.75 20.48
C PHE A 172 14.99 23.59 20.46
N ALA A 173 15.49 22.38 20.21
CA ALA A 173 16.93 22.16 20.07
C ALA A 173 17.46 22.81 18.77
N TYR A 174 16.66 22.79 17.71
CA TYR A 174 16.97 23.49 16.47
C TYR A 174 17.02 25.01 16.69
N LEU A 175 16.01 25.59 17.34
CA LEU A 175 15.99 27.00 17.75
C LEU A 175 17.23 27.38 18.55
N GLU A 176 17.57 26.61 19.58
CA GLU A 176 18.75 26.86 20.42
C GLU A 176 20.06 26.85 19.61
N ALA A 177 20.18 25.96 18.63
CA ALA A 177 21.38 25.86 17.79
C ALA A 177 21.49 26.94 16.71
N HIS A 178 20.37 27.51 16.26
CA HIS A 178 20.31 28.40 15.09
C HIS A 178 19.92 29.85 15.42
N THR A 179 19.66 30.16 16.68
CA THR A 179 19.37 31.53 17.17
C THR A 179 20.37 31.94 18.25
N HIS A 180 20.47 33.25 18.56
CA HIS A 180 21.58 33.79 19.36
C HIS A 180 21.14 34.70 20.52
N GLY A 181 19.90 34.59 20.99
CA GLY A 181 19.34 35.43 22.05
C GLY A 181 18.41 34.68 23.01
N ARG A 182 17.21 35.23 23.23
CA ARG A 182 16.19 34.71 24.16
C ARG A 182 15.01 34.08 23.44
N GLU A 183 15.18 33.71 22.18
CA GLU A 183 14.13 33.17 21.30
C GLU A 183 13.52 31.88 21.88
N VAL A 184 14.34 30.96 22.36
CA VAL A 184 13.87 29.72 23.02
C VAL A 184 13.01 30.05 24.24
N GLU A 185 13.46 30.98 25.09
CA GLU A 185 12.69 31.40 26.27
C GLU A 185 11.38 32.08 25.86
N PHE A 186 11.41 32.91 24.81
CA PHE A 186 10.23 33.59 24.31
C PHE A 186 9.21 32.63 23.70
N ALA A 187 9.65 31.67 22.88
CA ALA A 187 8.79 30.61 22.34
C ALA A 187 8.18 29.75 23.46
N GLN A 188 8.93 29.43 24.51
CA GLN A 188 8.39 28.75 25.70
C GLN A 188 7.37 29.62 26.46
N ILE A 189 7.59 30.93 26.55
CA ILE A 189 6.61 31.86 27.12
C ILE A 189 5.34 31.88 26.27
N LEU A 190 5.43 31.95 24.94
CA LEU A 190 4.27 31.90 24.06
C LEU A 190 3.45 30.63 24.28
N LEU A 191 4.08 29.45 24.30
CA LEU A 191 3.41 28.18 24.57
C LEU A 191 2.68 28.15 25.93
N THR A 192 3.23 28.80 26.95
CA THR A 192 2.69 28.74 28.32
C THR A 192 1.72 29.86 28.65
N ARG A 193 1.75 30.97 27.90
CA ARG A 193 0.95 32.17 28.16
C ARG A 193 -0.22 32.33 27.19
N TRP A 194 -0.15 31.70 26.03
CA TRP A 194 -1.26 31.71 25.10
C TRP A 194 -2.26 30.64 25.51
N ASP A 195 -3.41 31.09 26.02
CA ASP A 195 -4.47 30.21 26.47
C ASP A 195 -4.89 29.28 25.33
N GLY A 196 -4.82 27.96 25.55
CA GLY A 196 -5.21 26.94 24.58
C GLY A 196 -4.14 26.51 23.57
N LEU A 197 -3.05 27.27 23.35
CA LEU A 197 -2.09 26.93 22.29
C LEU A 197 -1.40 25.56 22.50
N ALA A 198 -0.99 25.27 23.73
CA ALA A 198 -0.42 23.96 24.05
C ALA A 198 -1.45 22.82 23.88
N GLU A 199 -2.72 23.09 24.22
CA GLU A 199 -3.82 22.13 24.08
C GLU A 199 -4.16 21.91 22.61
N GLU A 200 -4.12 22.94 21.77
CA GLU A 200 -4.31 22.87 20.32
C GLU A 200 -3.17 22.09 19.63
N ILE A 201 -1.92 22.33 20.02
CA ILE A 201 -0.77 21.57 19.52
C ILE A 201 -0.89 20.10 19.91
N ASP A 202 -1.22 19.82 21.18
CA ASP A 202 -1.40 18.45 21.65
C ASP A 202 -2.59 17.77 20.95
N ALA A 203 -3.70 18.49 20.75
CA ALA A 203 -4.86 18.00 20.01
C ALA A 203 -4.49 17.63 18.57
N TYR A 204 -3.84 18.55 17.83
CA TYR A 204 -3.41 18.28 16.46
C TYR A 204 -2.38 17.15 16.39
N ALA A 205 -1.43 17.09 17.32
CA ALA A 205 -0.46 15.99 17.40
C ALA A 205 -1.12 14.64 17.73
N THR A 206 -2.35 14.63 18.26
CA THR A 206 -3.16 13.43 18.43
C THR A 206 -4.06 13.10 17.24
N GLU A 207 -4.24 14.02 16.29
CA GLU A 207 -5.01 13.82 15.05
C GLU A 207 -4.20 13.05 13.99
N CYS A 208 -3.79 11.82 14.34
CA CYS A 208 -3.10 10.91 13.44
C CYS A 208 -3.70 9.50 13.47
N ALA A 209 -3.32 8.66 12.50
CA ALA A 209 -3.76 7.26 12.49
C ALA A 209 -3.18 6.49 13.69
N ALA A 210 -3.91 5.48 14.18
CA ALA A 210 -3.40 4.61 15.25
C ALA A 210 -2.11 3.89 14.85
N GLU A 211 -1.94 3.60 13.55
CA GLU A 211 -0.74 3.04 12.97
C GLU A 211 0.46 3.98 13.17
N LEU A 212 0.32 5.29 12.95
CA LEU A 212 1.40 6.24 13.24
C LEU A 212 1.61 6.37 14.76
N ALA A 213 0.54 6.43 15.54
CA ALA A 213 0.61 6.46 17.00
C ALA A 213 1.37 5.26 17.60
N SER A 214 1.36 4.12 16.92
CA SER A 214 2.10 2.90 17.27
C SER A 214 3.61 2.97 16.98
N VAL A 215 4.09 4.02 16.31
CA VAL A 215 5.50 4.22 15.91
C VAL A 215 6.12 5.38 16.71
N PRO A 216 6.71 5.15 17.89
CA PRO A 216 6.98 6.21 18.86
C PRO A 216 8.01 7.25 18.40
N HIS A 217 8.98 6.84 17.57
CA HIS A 217 9.99 7.77 17.07
C HIS A 217 9.44 8.70 15.98
N LEU A 218 8.48 8.23 15.17
CA LEU A 218 7.78 9.06 14.18
C LEU A 218 6.74 9.96 14.84
N MET A 219 6.13 9.52 15.95
CA MET A 219 5.30 10.39 16.78
C MET A 219 6.08 11.59 17.30
N LEU A 220 7.36 11.42 17.68
CA LEU A 220 8.20 12.58 18.01
C LEU A 220 8.34 13.54 16.83
N VAL A 221 8.56 13.02 15.61
CA VAL A 221 8.66 13.85 14.40
C VAL A 221 7.37 14.61 14.14
N HIS A 222 6.24 13.93 14.24
CA HIS A 222 4.92 14.52 14.04
C HIS A 222 4.62 15.61 15.07
N SER A 223 4.84 15.35 16.36
CA SER A 223 4.64 16.33 17.43
C SER A 223 5.55 17.54 17.32
N GLU A 224 6.82 17.36 16.96
CA GLU A 224 7.76 18.48 16.78
C GLU A 224 7.43 19.31 15.54
N ARG A 225 6.92 18.68 14.48
CA ARG A 225 6.40 19.41 13.31
C ARG A 225 5.16 20.23 13.68
N ALA A 226 4.19 19.63 14.36
CA ALA A 226 2.98 20.30 14.86
C ALA A 226 3.33 21.52 15.71
N LEU A 227 4.28 21.34 16.63
CA LEU A 227 4.82 22.41 17.47
C LEU A 227 5.41 23.55 16.64
N ALA A 228 6.27 23.22 15.66
CA ALA A 228 6.91 24.22 14.81
C ALA A 228 5.90 24.96 13.93
N GLU A 229 4.93 24.27 13.33
CA GLU A 229 3.86 24.86 12.52
C GLU A 229 3.02 25.84 13.34
N ALA A 230 2.54 25.42 14.50
CA ALA A 230 1.70 26.24 15.37
C ALA A 230 2.45 27.47 15.89
N LEU A 231 3.68 27.30 16.41
CA LEU A 231 4.48 28.43 16.89
C LEU A 231 4.83 29.42 15.78
N THR A 232 5.18 28.92 14.59
CA THR A 232 5.47 29.80 13.44
C THR A 232 4.22 30.59 13.07
N THR A 233 3.06 29.94 12.96
CA THR A 233 1.78 30.57 12.61
C THR A 233 1.37 31.65 13.61
N VAL A 234 1.46 31.35 14.92
CA VAL A 234 1.13 32.31 15.99
C VAL A 234 2.06 33.52 15.94
N VAL A 235 3.35 33.30 15.74
CA VAL A 235 4.34 34.38 15.65
C VAL A 235 4.11 35.24 14.41
N GLU A 236 3.74 34.66 13.28
CA GLU A 236 3.34 35.39 12.08
C GLU A 236 2.12 36.26 12.31
N GLY A 237 1.05 35.69 12.88
CA GLY A 237 -0.16 36.44 13.23
C GLY A 237 0.15 37.63 14.14
N ASN A 238 0.99 37.45 15.17
CA ASN A 238 1.41 38.53 16.06
C ASN A 238 2.20 39.64 15.34
N LEU A 239 3.06 39.27 14.38
CA LEU A 239 3.84 40.23 13.60
C LEU A 239 2.94 41.04 12.65
N GLU A 240 1.93 40.40 12.06
CA GLU A 240 0.95 41.04 11.19
C GLU A 240 0.01 41.97 11.97
N GLU A 241 -0.56 41.51 13.08
CA GLU A 241 -1.46 42.30 13.94
C GLU A 241 -0.73 43.41 14.70
N GLY A 242 0.51 43.15 15.11
CA GLY A 242 1.33 44.04 15.92
C GLY A 242 1.94 45.24 15.19
N GLY A 243 1.67 45.40 13.88
CA GLY A 243 2.16 46.43 12.96
C GLY A 243 2.89 47.63 13.60
N GLY A 244 4.20 47.50 13.83
CA GLY A 244 5.10 48.57 14.30
C GLY A 244 4.95 49.01 15.77
N THR A 245 4.09 48.35 16.56
CA THR A 245 3.86 48.64 17.98
C THR A 245 4.58 47.69 18.94
N LEU A 246 5.10 46.57 18.44
CA LEU A 246 5.94 45.67 19.21
C LEU A 246 7.27 46.38 19.58
N PRO A 247 7.74 46.25 20.84
CA PRO A 247 9.10 46.64 21.20
C PRO A 247 10.13 46.02 20.24
N PRO A 248 11.18 46.75 19.82
CA PRO A 248 12.14 46.27 18.83
C PRO A 248 12.74 44.89 19.14
N ASP A 249 13.03 44.61 20.42
CA ASP A 249 13.58 43.32 20.84
C ASP A 249 12.57 42.17 20.71
N LEU A 250 11.28 42.44 20.95
CA LEU A 250 10.21 41.45 20.78
C LEU A 250 9.92 41.20 19.32
N GLN A 251 9.97 42.25 18.49
CA GLN A 251 9.85 42.11 17.05
C GLN A 251 11.01 41.27 16.49
N ALA A 252 12.26 41.57 16.88
CA ALA A 252 13.43 40.83 16.42
C ALA A 252 13.39 39.35 16.84
N ASN A 253 13.00 39.05 18.08
CA ASN A 253 12.84 37.66 18.54
C ASN A 253 11.73 36.93 17.77
N SER A 254 10.62 37.61 17.49
CA SER A 254 9.49 37.04 16.74
C SER A 254 9.89 36.74 15.28
N GLU A 255 10.56 37.68 14.61
CA GLU A 255 11.10 37.46 13.26
C GLU A 255 12.10 36.28 13.25
N SER A 256 13.01 36.22 14.22
CA SER A 256 13.99 35.13 14.38
C SER A 256 13.31 33.77 14.58
N ILE A 257 12.27 33.68 15.43
CA ILE A 257 11.51 32.43 15.67
C ILE A 257 10.74 32.00 14.42
N ARG A 258 10.08 32.93 13.72
CA ARG A 258 9.39 32.64 12.47
C ARG A 258 10.36 32.07 11.43
N ASP A 259 11.49 32.75 11.23
CA ASP A 259 12.47 32.36 10.21
C ASP A 259 13.11 31.00 10.56
N ALA A 260 13.41 30.76 11.83
CA ALA A 260 13.88 29.46 12.33
C ALA A 260 12.80 28.36 12.20
N GLY A 261 11.53 28.69 12.42
CA GLY A 261 10.37 27.84 12.19
C GLY A 261 10.28 27.35 10.75
N HIS A 262 10.27 28.28 9.80
CA HIS A 262 10.29 27.94 8.37
C HIS A 262 11.53 27.15 7.96
N ALA A 263 12.69 27.49 8.49
CA ALA A 263 13.93 26.76 8.23
C ALA A 263 13.85 25.31 8.76
N TYR A 264 13.31 25.12 9.97
CA TYR A 264 13.10 23.79 10.56
C TYR A 264 12.12 22.94 9.76
N LEU A 265 10.97 23.50 9.39
CA LEU A 265 9.96 22.79 8.59
C LEU A 265 10.50 22.41 7.20
N ARG A 266 11.29 23.29 6.58
CA ARG A 266 11.99 23.00 5.33
C ARG A 266 13.03 21.89 5.51
N TRP A 267 13.85 21.98 6.55
CA TRP A 267 14.83 20.92 6.88
C TRP A 267 14.14 19.57 7.11
N LEU A 268 13.03 19.53 7.86
CA LEU A 268 12.25 18.31 8.06
C LEU A 268 11.80 17.72 6.72
N LYS A 269 11.19 18.54 5.87
CA LYS A 269 10.61 18.11 4.59
C LYS A 269 11.64 17.70 3.55
N ASP A 270 12.68 18.52 3.38
CA ASP A 270 13.60 18.42 2.25
C ASP A 270 14.86 17.62 2.60
N GLU A 271 15.20 17.47 3.88
CA GLU A 271 16.41 16.77 4.32
C GLU A 271 16.12 15.56 5.20
N PHE A 272 15.34 15.71 6.28
CA PHE A 272 15.19 14.64 7.27
C PHE A 272 14.24 13.53 6.81
N ILE A 273 13.01 13.86 6.43
CA ILE A 273 11.98 12.89 6.00
C ILE A 273 12.45 12.05 4.81
N PRO A 274 13.08 12.61 3.75
CA PRO A 274 13.60 11.82 2.64
C PRO A 274 14.64 10.76 3.05
N ARG A 275 15.34 10.94 4.19
CA ARG A 275 16.35 10.00 4.71
C ARG A 275 15.76 8.87 5.57
N LEU A 276 14.48 8.96 5.94
CA LEU A 276 13.75 7.87 6.59
C LEU A 276 13.53 6.73 5.60
N THR A 277 13.32 5.51 6.10
CA THR A 277 13.02 4.37 5.22
C THR A 277 11.66 4.55 4.53
N PRO A 278 11.41 3.89 3.39
CA PRO A 278 10.09 3.86 2.75
C PRO A 278 8.94 3.55 3.71
N LEU A 279 9.13 2.58 4.62
CA LEU A 279 8.14 2.24 5.64
C LEU A 279 7.85 3.39 6.61
N GLU A 280 8.89 4.03 7.12
CA GLU A 280 8.74 5.17 8.04
C GLU A 280 8.06 6.36 7.36
N ARG A 281 8.41 6.64 6.09
CA ARG A 281 7.73 7.67 5.31
C ARG A 281 6.25 7.32 5.09
N ALA A 282 5.94 6.05 4.80
CA ALA A 282 4.55 5.59 4.65
C ALA A 282 3.74 5.77 5.94
N HIS A 283 4.32 5.51 7.11
CA HIS A 283 3.68 5.85 8.39
C HIS A 283 3.52 7.36 8.59
N LEU A 284 4.53 8.17 8.26
CA LEU A 284 4.42 9.62 8.37
C LEU A 284 3.35 10.21 7.45
N THR A 285 2.96 9.57 6.34
CA THR A 285 1.82 10.04 5.52
C THR A 285 0.46 9.90 6.21
N LEU A 286 0.41 9.24 7.37
CA LEU A 286 -0.79 9.04 8.19
C LEU A 286 -0.98 10.10 9.28
N ASP A 287 -0.31 11.23 9.10
CA ASP A 287 -0.21 12.36 10.00
C ASP A 287 -1.31 13.41 9.83
N SER A 288 -2.26 13.17 8.94
CA SER A 288 -3.42 14.02 8.69
C SER A 288 -4.71 13.29 9.03
N ALA A 289 -5.75 14.04 9.40
CA ALA A 289 -7.07 13.50 9.70
C ALA A 289 -7.65 12.68 8.53
N ASP A 290 -7.44 13.11 7.29
CA ASP A 290 -7.92 12.40 6.10
C ASP A 290 -7.23 11.04 5.92
N SER A 291 -5.90 11.00 6.08
CA SER A 291 -5.16 9.74 6.05
C SER A 291 -5.50 8.84 7.24
N ALA A 292 -5.71 9.41 8.43
CA ALA A 292 -6.12 8.68 9.62
C ALA A 292 -7.50 8.03 9.45
N ARG A 293 -8.44 8.77 8.88
CA ARG A 293 -9.77 8.28 8.52
C ARG A 293 -9.71 7.18 7.45
N CYS A 294 -8.87 7.35 6.44
CA CYS A 294 -8.63 6.33 5.42
C CYS A 294 -8.13 5.01 6.03
N GLU A 295 -7.12 5.08 6.90
CA GLU A 295 -6.57 3.88 7.55
C GLU A 295 -7.57 3.26 8.53
N ALA A 296 -8.43 4.06 9.18
CA ALA A 296 -9.50 3.54 10.03
C ALA A 296 -10.51 2.67 9.25
N TYR A 297 -10.95 3.12 8.06
CA TYR A 297 -11.81 2.30 7.20
C TYR A 297 -11.11 1.03 6.71
N LEU A 298 -9.83 1.14 6.28
CA LEU A 298 -9.05 -0.02 5.85
C LEU A 298 -8.88 -1.06 6.97
N ARG A 299 -8.65 -0.62 8.21
CA ARG A 299 -8.57 -1.50 9.37
C ARG A 299 -9.89 -2.24 9.61
N GLN A 300 -11.01 -1.50 9.63
CA GLN A 300 -12.33 -2.11 9.81
C GLN A 300 -12.66 -3.08 8.67
N TYR A 301 -12.33 -2.72 7.42
CA TYR A 301 -12.50 -3.60 6.28
C TYR A 301 -11.68 -4.90 6.42
N ALA A 302 -10.41 -4.80 6.83
CA ALA A 302 -9.55 -5.96 7.05
C ALA A 302 -10.07 -6.89 8.16
N GLU A 303 -10.57 -6.31 9.26
CA GLU A 303 -11.15 -7.06 10.38
C GLU A 303 -12.38 -7.90 9.95
N ILE A 304 -13.12 -7.45 8.93
CA ILE A 304 -14.33 -8.12 8.44
C ILE A 304 -14.01 -9.09 7.30
N TRP A 305 -13.18 -8.69 6.34
CA TRP A 305 -13.00 -9.39 5.05
C TRP A 305 -11.68 -10.14 4.91
N CYS A 306 -10.72 -9.91 5.81
CA CYS A 306 -9.41 -10.59 5.85
C CYS A 306 -9.21 -11.33 7.18
N ALA A 307 -10.31 -11.83 7.77
CA ALA A 307 -10.29 -12.44 9.09
C ALA A 307 -9.38 -13.70 9.10
N PRO A 308 -8.48 -13.84 10.08
CA PRO A 308 -7.58 -14.99 10.15
C PRO A 308 -8.37 -16.29 10.36
N GLY A 309 -8.12 -17.30 9.53
CA GLY A 309 -8.63 -18.67 9.73
C GLY A 309 -9.58 -19.18 8.65
N ASP A 310 -10.10 -18.30 7.79
CA ASP A 310 -10.75 -18.73 6.55
C ASP A 310 -9.69 -19.07 5.50
N PRO A 311 -9.83 -20.19 4.76
CA PRO A 311 -8.88 -20.53 3.72
C PRO A 311 -8.99 -19.50 2.59
N ALA A 312 -7.93 -18.71 2.41
CA ALA A 312 -7.79 -17.80 1.29
C ALA A 312 -8.18 -18.49 -0.02
N LEU A 313 -8.96 -17.78 -0.85
CA LEU A 313 -9.37 -18.33 -2.14
C LEU A 313 -8.12 -18.72 -2.95
N PRO A 314 -8.08 -19.94 -3.53
CA PRO A 314 -6.93 -20.35 -4.32
C PRO A 314 -6.74 -19.39 -5.49
N THR A 315 -5.51 -18.95 -5.73
CA THR A 315 -5.18 -18.06 -6.86
C THR A 315 -4.23 -18.77 -7.81
N PRO A 316 -4.31 -18.54 -9.13
CA PRO A 316 -3.41 -19.18 -10.08
C PRO A 316 -1.96 -18.79 -9.80
N VAL A 317 -1.08 -19.78 -9.81
CA VAL A 317 0.37 -19.57 -9.85
C VAL A 317 0.80 -19.47 -11.30
N PHE A 318 1.53 -18.39 -11.61
CA PHE A 318 1.96 -18.10 -12.98
C PHE A 318 3.47 -18.33 -13.15
N THR A 319 3.82 -19.20 -14.09
CA THR A 319 5.17 -19.31 -14.68
C THR A 319 5.04 -18.98 -16.17
N GLU A 320 5.28 -17.73 -16.57
CA GLU A 320 5.21 -17.36 -17.99
C GLU A 320 6.39 -17.98 -18.76
N GLU A 321 7.55 -18.09 -18.11
CA GLU A 321 8.79 -18.56 -18.75
C GLU A 321 8.81 -20.05 -19.11
N ASP A 322 8.15 -20.92 -18.33
CA ASP A 322 8.08 -22.37 -18.63
C ASP A 322 7.44 -22.63 -20.00
N TYR A 323 6.65 -21.67 -20.51
CA TYR A 323 5.92 -21.77 -21.77
C TYR A 323 6.36 -20.74 -22.82
N ALA A 324 7.38 -19.93 -22.52
CA ALA A 324 7.99 -19.01 -23.48
C ALA A 324 8.47 -19.70 -24.79
N PRO A 325 8.98 -20.95 -24.79
CA PRO A 325 9.36 -21.65 -26.02
C PRO A 325 8.18 -22.12 -26.86
N LEU A 326 6.97 -22.20 -26.28
CA LEU A 326 5.78 -22.71 -26.94
C LEU A 326 5.05 -21.60 -27.71
N LYS A 327 4.50 -21.93 -28.88
CA LYS A 327 3.62 -21.01 -29.59
C LYS A 327 2.38 -20.72 -28.73
N PRO A 328 1.73 -19.55 -28.86
CA PRO A 328 0.53 -19.21 -28.09
C PRO A 328 -0.59 -20.27 -28.09
N ALA A 329 -0.74 -21.01 -29.20
CA ALA A 329 -1.72 -22.10 -29.32
C ALA A 329 -1.29 -23.41 -28.61
N GLU A 330 -0.01 -23.54 -28.26
CA GLU A 330 0.63 -24.70 -27.64
C GLU A 330 0.84 -24.49 -26.12
N ARG A 331 0.70 -23.25 -25.62
CA ARG A 331 0.84 -22.93 -24.20
C ARG A 331 -0.30 -23.58 -23.40
N PRO A 332 -0.01 -24.33 -22.32
CA PRO A 332 -1.05 -24.80 -21.41
C PRO A 332 -1.73 -23.59 -20.79
N ARG A 333 -3.00 -23.37 -21.13
CA ARG A 333 -3.83 -22.41 -20.41
C ARG A 333 -4.07 -22.98 -19.01
N ALA A 334 -3.63 -22.26 -17.98
CA ALA A 334 -3.78 -22.70 -16.60
C ALA A 334 -5.27 -22.84 -16.25
N ILE A 335 -5.63 -23.93 -15.58
CA ILE A 335 -6.97 -24.12 -15.05
C ILE A 335 -7.17 -23.04 -14.00
N VAL A 336 -8.23 -22.25 -14.14
CA VAL A 336 -8.53 -21.22 -13.15
C VAL A 336 -9.13 -21.88 -11.91
N PRO A 337 -8.89 -21.31 -10.73
CA PRO A 337 -9.65 -21.64 -9.53
C PRO A 337 -11.16 -21.58 -9.78
N GLU A 338 -11.92 -22.44 -9.11
CA GLU A 338 -13.38 -22.57 -9.27
C GLU A 338 -14.10 -21.24 -9.13
N TRP A 339 -13.74 -20.44 -8.12
CA TRP A 339 -14.35 -19.12 -7.88
C TRP A 339 -14.16 -18.16 -9.07
N MET A 340 -13.01 -18.16 -9.74
CA MET A 340 -12.78 -17.31 -10.92
C MET A 340 -13.64 -17.77 -12.10
N GLY A 341 -13.82 -19.09 -12.24
CA GLY A 341 -14.69 -19.66 -13.26
C GLY A 341 -16.16 -19.28 -13.04
N MET A 342 -16.63 -19.36 -11.79
CA MET A 342 -17.98 -18.93 -11.40
C MET A 342 -18.20 -17.44 -11.65
N VAL A 343 -17.27 -16.58 -11.22
CA VAL A 343 -17.34 -15.13 -11.48
C VAL A 343 -17.40 -14.87 -12.98
N ALA A 344 -16.53 -15.50 -13.78
CA ALA A 344 -16.55 -15.34 -15.23
C ALA A 344 -17.88 -15.79 -15.85
N GLU A 345 -18.48 -16.87 -15.36
CA GLU A 345 -19.78 -17.36 -15.84
C GLU A 345 -20.90 -16.36 -15.56
N VAL A 346 -21.07 -15.95 -14.30
CA VAL A 346 -22.13 -15.03 -13.87
C VAL A 346 -22.07 -13.71 -14.64
N PHE A 347 -20.88 -13.12 -14.77
CA PHE A 347 -20.73 -11.84 -15.46
C PHE A 347 -20.94 -11.98 -16.97
N SER A 348 -20.42 -13.05 -17.58
CA SER A 348 -20.65 -13.30 -19.01
C SER A 348 -22.14 -13.50 -19.32
N GLU A 349 -22.89 -14.16 -18.45
CA GLU A 349 -24.36 -14.32 -18.59
C GLU A 349 -25.10 -12.99 -18.45
N ALA A 350 -24.62 -12.09 -17.59
CA ALA A 350 -25.11 -10.72 -17.46
C ALA A 350 -24.69 -9.78 -18.60
N GLY A 351 -23.95 -10.28 -19.60
CA GLY A 351 -23.43 -9.47 -20.71
C GLY A 351 -22.30 -8.53 -20.32
N GLN A 352 -21.64 -8.78 -19.18
CA GLN A 352 -20.49 -8.04 -18.68
C GLN A 352 -19.21 -8.86 -18.85
N SER A 353 -18.14 -8.20 -19.30
CA SER A 353 -16.85 -8.87 -19.51
C SER A 353 -15.84 -8.61 -18.39
N GLY A 354 -16.09 -7.62 -17.52
CA GLY A 354 -15.18 -7.20 -16.46
C GLY A 354 -15.78 -7.40 -15.07
N TRP A 355 -14.96 -7.81 -14.11
CA TRP A 355 -15.28 -7.91 -12.69
C TRP A 355 -14.18 -7.22 -11.86
N THR A 356 -14.59 -6.57 -10.77
CA THR A 356 -13.69 -6.03 -9.75
C THR A 356 -14.02 -6.66 -8.41
N GLY A 357 -12.98 -6.91 -7.62
CA GLY A 357 -13.15 -7.39 -6.25
C GLY A 357 -11.85 -7.45 -5.49
N THR A 358 -11.92 -7.94 -4.26
CA THR A 358 -10.76 -8.23 -3.42
C THR A 358 -10.71 -9.72 -3.08
N VAL A 359 -9.50 -10.27 -3.04
CA VAL A 359 -9.24 -11.64 -2.57
C VAL A 359 -8.28 -11.54 -1.39
N GLY A 360 -8.82 -11.77 -0.19
CA GLY A 360 -8.21 -11.28 1.03
C GLY A 360 -7.98 -9.78 0.94
N SER A 361 -6.79 -9.30 1.31
CA SER A 361 -6.47 -7.87 1.23
C SER A 361 -6.15 -7.35 -0.18
N GLN A 362 -6.07 -8.19 -1.22
CA GLN A 362 -5.56 -7.79 -2.54
C GLN A 362 -6.66 -7.43 -3.54
N PRO A 363 -6.54 -6.32 -4.30
CA PRO A 363 -7.48 -5.96 -5.34
C PRO A 363 -7.25 -6.72 -6.66
N TRP A 364 -8.34 -7.22 -7.24
CA TRP A 364 -8.40 -8.01 -8.47
C TRP A 364 -9.36 -7.41 -9.48
N TRP A 365 -8.94 -7.42 -10.73
CA TRP A 365 -9.71 -7.14 -11.92
C TRP A 365 -9.69 -8.38 -12.82
N LEU A 366 -10.85 -8.97 -13.09
CA LEU A 366 -10.93 -10.11 -14.00
C LEU A 366 -11.63 -9.67 -15.28
N TYR A 367 -11.09 -10.07 -16.43
CA TYR A 367 -11.67 -9.74 -17.72
C TYR A 367 -11.75 -10.97 -18.62
N VAL A 368 -12.97 -11.27 -19.08
CA VAL A 368 -13.26 -12.38 -19.99
C VAL A 368 -13.04 -11.90 -21.43
N VAL A 369 -12.01 -12.42 -22.08
CA VAL A 369 -11.68 -12.10 -23.48
C VAL A 369 -12.39 -13.04 -24.45
N GLU A 370 -12.82 -12.49 -25.58
CA GLU A 370 -13.26 -13.27 -26.72
C GLU A 370 -12.05 -13.91 -27.44
N GLY A 371 -12.29 -15.06 -28.07
CA GLY A 371 -11.29 -15.70 -28.91
C GLY A 371 -10.96 -14.86 -30.16
N GLY A 372 -9.70 -14.88 -30.58
CA GLY A 372 -9.25 -14.18 -31.78
C GLY A 372 -8.35 -12.99 -31.47
N LEU A 373 -8.63 -11.83 -32.08
CA LEU A 373 -7.78 -10.63 -31.96
C LEU A 373 -7.69 -10.11 -30.52
N GLU A 374 -8.78 -10.14 -29.76
CA GLU A 374 -8.80 -9.70 -28.36
C GLU A 374 -7.90 -10.59 -27.49
N SER A 375 -8.01 -11.93 -27.60
CA SER A 375 -7.09 -12.84 -26.91
C SER A 375 -5.62 -12.68 -27.33
N ALA A 376 -5.35 -12.32 -28.59
CA ALA A 376 -3.99 -12.04 -29.04
C ALA A 376 -3.44 -10.73 -28.45
N ALA A 377 -4.28 -9.69 -28.36
CA ALA A 377 -3.97 -8.42 -27.71
C ALA A 377 -3.73 -8.63 -26.20
N ALA A 378 -4.57 -9.40 -25.51
CA ALA A 378 -4.40 -9.72 -24.09
C ALA A 378 -3.08 -10.46 -23.79
N LEU A 379 -2.63 -11.34 -24.69
CA LEU A 379 -1.30 -11.97 -24.57
C LEU A 379 -0.13 -11.00 -24.77
N ARG A 380 -0.35 -9.86 -25.44
CA ARG A 380 0.66 -8.79 -25.59
C ARG A 380 0.61 -7.76 -24.46
N PHE A 381 -0.53 -7.71 -23.77
CA PHE A 381 -0.79 -6.83 -22.64
C PHE A 381 0.25 -7.09 -21.52
N LYS A 382 1.15 -6.13 -21.24
CA LYS A 382 2.30 -6.10 -20.29
C LYS A 382 3.69 -5.98 -20.92
N TYR A 383 3.94 -6.43 -22.16
CA TYR A 383 5.32 -6.50 -22.68
C TYR A 383 6.02 -5.13 -22.83
N ASP A 384 5.27 -4.02 -22.93
CA ASP A 384 5.85 -2.71 -23.27
C ASP A 384 5.61 -1.59 -22.22
N GLY A 385 5.05 -1.87 -21.05
CA GLY A 385 4.73 -0.81 -20.06
C GLY A 385 3.71 0.23 -20.57
N GLN A 386 2.96 -0.15 -21.60
CA GLN A 386 2.06 0.73 -22.35
C GLN A 386 0.62 0.77 -21.80
N VAL A 387 0.32 0.07 -20.71
CA VAL A 387 -1.05 0.06 -20.16
C VAL A 387 -1.45 1.47 -19.76
N ARG A 388 -2.56 1.96 -20.32
CA ARG A 388 -3.19 3.20 -19.88
C ARG A 388 -4.43 2.88 -19.09
N ILE A 389 -4.56 3.58 -17.97
CA ILE A 389 -5.77 3.62 -17.16
C ILE A 389 -6.32 5.02 -17.32
N GLY A 390 -7.50 5.10 -17.91
CA GLY A 390 -8.28 6.32 -18.05
C GLY A 390 -9.61 6.19 -17.33
N HIS A 391 -10.39 7.26 -17.39
CA HIS A 391 -11.77 7.32 -16.91
C HIS A 391 -12.58 8.13 -17.92
N LYS A 392 -13.90 7.97 -17.92
CA LYS A 392 -14.77 8.75 -18.81
C LYS A 392 -14.70 10.26 -18.51
N THR A 393 -14.58 10.61 -17.23
CA THR A 393 -14.41 11.99 -16.71
C THR A 393 -13.61 11.97 -15.41
N VAL A 394 -12.83 13.02 -15.13
CA VAL A 394 -12.06 13.13 -13.86
C VAL A 394 -12.98 13.07 -12.63
N ASP A 395 -14.24 13.49 -12.81
CA ASP A 395 -15.28 13.46 -11.78
C ASP A 395 -15.87 12.07 -11.51
N ASP A 396 -15.50 11.06 -12.30
CA ASP A 396 -15.99 9.68 -12.20
C ASP A 396 -14.81 8.69 -12.04
N PRO A 397 -14.16 8.64 -10.86
CA PRO A 397 -13.03 7.75 -10.62
C PRO A 397 -13.45 6.29 -10.34
N HIS A 398 -14.76 5.99 -10.32
CA HIS A 398 -15.28 4.63 -10.14
C HIS A 398 -15.48 3.89 -11.46
N ASP A 399 -15.52 4.61 -12.60
CA ASP A 399 -15.61 4.06 -13.95
C ASP A 399 -14.29 4.14 -14.72
N MET A 400 -13.53 3.04 -14.70
CA MET A 400 -12.18 2.98 -15.29
C MET A 400 -12.18 2.29 -16.64
N LEU A 401 -11.38 2.84 -17.55
CA LEU A 401 -11.02 2.22 -18.82
C LEU A 401 -9.57 1.80 -18.79
N VAL A 402 -9.31 0.54 -19.13
CA VAL A 402 -7.97 -0.04 -19.17
C VAL A 402 -7.70 -0.56 -20.56
N GLY A 403 -6.62 -0.12 -21.19
CA GLY A 403 -6.30 -0.52 -22.56
C GLY A 403 -4.89 -0.13 -22.99
N PHE A 404 -4.62 -0.30 -24.28
CA PHE A 404 -3.38 0.16 -24.89
C PHE A 404 -3.42 1.67 -25.22
N PRO A 405 -2.27 2.34 -25.37
CA PRO A 405 -2.18 3.71 -25.84
C PRO A 405 -2.75 3.83 -27.25
N ALA A 406 -3.31 5.00 -27.60
CA ALA A 406 -3.90 5.24 -28.92
C ALA A 406 -2.93 5.00 -30.11
N ASN A 407 -1.62 5.04 -29.88
CA ASN A 407 -0.59 4.77 -30.89
C ASN A 407 -0.18 3.29 -30.99
N ASP A 408 -0.72 2.40 -30.14
CA ASP A 408 -0.47 0.97 -30.21
C ASP A 408 -1.38 0.29 -31.26
N PRO A 409 -0.84 -0.66 -32.06
CA PRO A 409 -1.62 -1.44 -33.03
C PRO A 409 -2.84 -2.16 -32.44
N ASP A 410 -2.81 -2.53 -31.16
CA ASP A 410 -3.86 -3.27 -30.46
C ASP A 410 -4.83 -2.36 -29.68
N SER A 411 -4.70 -1.04 -29.79
CA SER A 411 -5.57 -0.05 -29.11
C SER A 411 -7.07 -0.21 -29.36
N GLN A 412 -7.45 -0.75 -30.51
CA GLN A 412 -8.86 -1.03 -30.83
C GLN A 412 -9.26 -2.49 -30.56
N ASN A 413 -8.29 -3.36 -30.29
CA ASN A 413 -8.51 -4.79 -30.12
C ASN A 413 -8.84 -5.16 -28.67
N LEU A 414 -8.49 -4.30 -27.70
CA LEU A 414 -8.74 -4.53 -26.27
C LEU A 414 -8.89 -3.21 -25.52
N ILE A 415 -10.12 -2.91 -25.10
CA ILE A 415 -10.46 -1.84 -24.17
C ILE A 415 -11.39 -2.44 -23.13
N MET A 416 -10.95 -2.46 -21.88
CA MET A 416 -11.66 -3.04 -20.75
C MET A 416 -12.28 -1.92 -19.93
N ARG A 417 -13.46 -2.16 -19.38
CA ARG A 417 -14.15 -1.24 -18.47
C ARG A 417 -14.40 -1.92 -17.14
N PHE A 418 -14.00 -1.25 -16.06
CA PHE A 418 -14.18 -1.71 -14.68
C PHE A 418 -14.97 -0.65 -13.93
N ARG A 419 -16.04 -1.04 -13.25
CA ARG A 419 -16.92 -0.11 -12.55
C ARG A 419 -17.15 -0.56 -11.11
N TYR A 420 -16.89 0.34 -10.17
CA TYR A 420 -17.32 0.17 -8.78
C TYR A 420 -18.69 0.83 -8.57
N ASP A 421 -19.58 0.18 -7.83
CA ASP A 421 -20.88 0.72 -7.43
C ASP A 421 -20.69 1.70 -6.26
N GLU A 422 -21.10 2.95 -6.45
CA GLU A 422 -21.00 3.99 -5.42
C GLU A 422 -21.97 3.78 -4.26
N ASP A 423 -23.05 3.02 -4.48
CA ASP A 423 -24.04 2.73 -3.44
C ASP A 423 -23.68 1.49 -2.60
N ASP A 424 -22.59 0.79 -2.96
CA ASP A 424 -22.08 -0.39 -2.27
C ASP A 424 -20.87 -0.06 -1.38
N ALA A 425 -21.06 -0.14 -0.07
CA ALA A 425 -20.01 0.11 0.92
C ALA A 425 -18.82 -0.84 0.78
N HIS A 426 -19.03 -2.08 0.32
CA HIS A 426 -17.97 -3.05 0.08
C HIS A 426 -17.08 -2.57 -1.06
N GLN A 427 -17.67 -2.25 -2.21
CA GLN A 427 -16.94 -1.75 -3.38
C GLN A 427 -16.24 -0.41 -3.14
N MET A 428 -16.78 0.46 -2.29
CA MET A 428 -16.07 1.68 -1.87
C MET A 428 -14.86 1.37 -1.00
N CYS A 429 -14.92 0.39 -0.11
CA CYS A 429 -13.73 -0.07 0.62
C CYS A 429 -12.67 -0.66 -0.32
N GLU A 430 -13.08 -1.43 -1.33
CA GLU A 430 -12.16 -1.95 -2.35
C GLU A 430 -11.48 -0.82 -3.13
N LEU A 431 -12.21 0.27 -3.42
CA LEU A 431 -11.65 1.46 -4.06
C LEU A 431 -10.63 2.16 -3.14
N VAL A 432 -10.85 2.18 -1.82
CA VAL A 432 -9.86 2.66 -0.84
C VAL A 432 -8.62 1.76 -0.84
N VAL A 433 -8.79 0.44 -0.76
CA VAL A 433 -7.67 -0.53 -0.85
C VAL A 433 -6.87 -0.31 -2.13
N LEU A 434 -7.56 -0.18 -3.26
CA LEU A 434 -6.95 0.05 -4.56
C LEU A 434 -6.19 1.38 -4.62
N SER A 435 -6.76 2.47 -4.07
CA SER A 435 -6.10 3.77 -4.00
C SER A 435 -4.81 3.72 -3.17
N ARG A 436 -4.83 2.96 -2.06
CA ARG A 436 -3.70 2.86 -1.13
C ARG A 436 -2.61 1.96 -1.71
N THR A 437 -2.94 0.76 -2.17
CA THR A 437 -2.02 -0.16 -2.86
C THR A 437 -1.43 0.46 -4.13
N GLY A 438 -2.21 1.28 -4.85
CA GLY A 438 -1.78 1.90 -6.10
C GLY A 438 -1.61 0.91 -7.25
N ARG A 439 -2.07 -0.34 -7.11
CA ARG A 439 -1.96 -1.38 -8.13
C ARG A 439 -3.14 -2.34 -8.07
N ALA A 440 -3.66 -2.75 -9.22
CA ALA A 440 -4.64 -3.82 -9.36
C ALA A 440 -4.04 -5.05 -10.03
N GLN A 441 -4.57 -6.23 -9.70
CA GLN A 441 -4.21 -7.47 -10.36
C GLN A 441 -5.20 -7.79 -11.47
N LEU A 442 -4.77 -7.63 -12.72
CA LEU A 442 -5.60 -7.89 -13.88
C LEU A 442 -5.38 -9.32 -14.39
N GLY A 443 -6.42 -10.16 -14.32
CA GLY A 443 -6.47 -11.49 -14.88
C GLY A 443 -7.30 -11.54 -16.17
N PHE A 444 -6.73 -12.10 -17.23
CA PHE A 444 -7.42 -12.36 -18.49
C PHE A 444 -7.91 -13.80 -18.55
N LEU A 445 -9.22 -13.97 -18.69
CA LEU A 445 -9.89 -15.27 -18.73
C LEU A 445 -10.37 -15.55 -20.15
N VAL A 446 -10.20 -16.78 -20.64
CA VAL A 446 -10.71 -17.19 -21.95
C VAL A 446 -11.50 -18.48 -21.82
N ARG A 447 -12.64 -18.56 -22.51
CA ARG A 447 -13.42 -19.78 -22.60
C ARG A 447 -12.75 -20.76 -23.58
N ASP A 448 -12.54 -22.00 -23.15
CA ASP A 448 -12.01 -23.05 -24.00
C ASP A 448 -13.11 -23.80 -24.77
N ALA A 449 -12.71 -24.73 -25.64
CA ALA A 449 -13.65 -25.50 -26.46
C ALA A 449 -14.58 -26.44 -25.65
N SER A 450 -14.25 -26.73 -24.39
CA SER A 450 -15.12 -27.49 -23.48
C SER A 450 -16.13 -26.61 -22.76
N GLY A 451 -16.04 -25.28 -22.91
CA GLY A 451 -16.88 -24.31 -22.21
C GLY A 451 -16.29 -23.87 -20.86
N ALA A 452 -15.17 -24.45 -20.43
CA ALA A 452 -14.49 -24.07 -19.20
C ALA A 452 -13.66 -22.80 -19.37
N TYR A 453 -13.58 -21.98 -18.32
CA TYR A 453 -12.69 -20.82 -18.30
C TYR A 453 -11.26 -21.23 -17.98
N ARG A 454 -10.30 -20.54 -18.60
CA ARG A 454 -8.87 -20.71 -18.32
C ARG A 454 -8.16 -19.37 -18.27
N MET A 455 -7.09 -19.31 -17.49
CA MET A 455 -6.30 -18.11 -17.35
C MET A 455 -5.41 -17.99 -18.59
N LEU A 456 -5.57 -16.87 -19.30
CA LEU A 456 -4.74 -16.52 -20.44
C LEU A 456 -3.47 -15.81 -19.98
N ARG A 457 -3.62 -14.83 -19.08
CA ARG A 457 -2.52 -14.03 -18.54
C ARG A 457 -2.92 -13.33 -17.25
N MET A 458 -1.95 -13.06 -16.37
CA MET A 458 -2.14 -12.19 -15.22
C MET A 458 -1.06 -11.11 -15.16
N VAL A 459 -1.47 -9.88 -14.90
CA VAL A 459 -0.59 -8.72 -14.93
C VAL A 459 -0.88 -7.81 -13.74
N SER A 460 0.15 -7.23 -13.15
CA SER A 460 -0.01 -6.19 -12.13
C SER A 460 -0.02 -4.82 -12.81
N VAL A 461 -1.10 -4.07 -12.64
CA VAL A 461 -1.37 -2.80 -13.32
C VAL A 461 -1.21 -1.67 -12.31
N ALA A 462 -0.27 -0.74 -12.55
CA ALA A 462 -0.02 0.40 -11.68
C ALA A 462 -0.96 1.57 -11.96
N LEU A 463 -1.51 2.18 -10.91
CA LEU A 463 -2.42 3.31 -10.99
C LEU A 463 -1.65 4.65 -10.95
N PRO A 464 -2.00 5.60 -11.83
CA PRO A 464 -1.48 6.96 -11.76
C PRO A 464 -1.76 7.63 -10.40
N PRO A 465 -0.82 8.41 -9.81
CA PRO A 465 -1.02 9.07 -8.52
C PRO A 465 -2.29 9.91 -8.42
N ALA A 466 -2.57 10.74 -9.43
CA ALA A 466 -3.77 11.59 -9.45
C ALA A 466 -5.07 10.77 -9.43
N LEU A 467 -5.09 9.59 -10.07
CA LEU A 467 -6.25 8.70 -10.05
C LEU A 467 -6.44 8.09 -8.66
N ARG A 468 -5.35 7.68 -8.01
CA ARG A 468 -5.40 7.16 -6.63
C ARG A 468 -5.99 8.19 -5.67
N GLU A 469 -5.56 9.44 -5.76
CA GLU A 469 -6.11 10.54 -4.95
C GLU A 469 -7.60 10.73 -5.21
N ALA A 470 -8.02 10.82 -6.49
CA ALA A 470 -9.43 10.97 -6.84
C ALA A 470 -10.31 9.80 -6.35
N MET A 471 -9.81 8.57 -6.48
CA MET A 471 -10.46 7.35 -5.97
C MET A 471 -10.63 7.39 -4.47
N ARG A 472 -9.55 7.69 -3.73
CA ARG A 472 -9.58 7.80 -2.27
C ARG A 472 -10.59 8.85 -1.83
N ASP A 473 -10.50 10.05 -2.39
CA ASP A 473 -11.34 11.18 -1.97
C ASP A 473 -12.83 10.91 -2.26
N LYS A 474 -13.13 10.26 -3.39
CA LYS A 474 -14.50 9.84 -3.70
C LYS A 474 -14.98 8.77 -2.73
N ALA A 475 -14.22 7.69 -2.56
CA ALA A 475 -14.60 6.58 -1.70
C ALA A 475 -14.80 7.01 -0.24
N LEU A 476 -13.92 7.86 0.30
CA LEU A 476 -14.05 8.37 1.67
C LEU A 476 -15.30 9.23 1.84
N ARG A 477 -15.60 10.13 0.90
CA ARG A 477 -16.84 10.94 0.96
C ARG A 477 -18.09 10.06 0.93
N THR A 478 -18.09 9.02 0.10
CA THR A 478 -19.21 8.09 -0.01
C THR A 478 -19.37 7.26 1.27
N LEU A 479 -18.29 6.67 1.77
CA LEU A 479 -18.29 5.90 3.02
C LEU A 479 -18.73 6.76 4.21
N ASP A 480 -18.26 8.00 4.30
CA ASP A 480 -18.68 8.95 5.34
C ASP A 480 -20.17 9.27 5.25
N ALA A 481 -20.73 9.39 4.05
CA ALA A 481 -22.16 9.59 3.88
C ALA A 481 -22.97 8.37 4.36
N MET A 482 -22.47 7.16 4.13
CA MET A 482 -23.11 5.91 4.55
C MET A 482 -23.01 5.67 6.06
N THR A 483 -21.86 5.95 6.68
CA THR A 483 -21.60 5.68 8.10
C THR A 483 -21.85 6.88 9.02
N GLY A 484 -22.05 8.07 8.46
CA GLY A 484 -22.04 9.33 9.20
C GLY A 484 -20.66 9.68 9.75
N GLY A 485 -19.59 9.24 9.09
CA GLY A 485 -18.18 9.49 9.46
C GLY A 485 -17.62 8.58 10.55
N ASP A 486 -18.34 7.52 10.92
CA ASP A 486 -17.91 6.56 11.95
C ASP A 486 -17.56 5.21 11.32
N ALA A 487 -16.26 4.94 11.16
CA ALA A 487 -15.76 3.73 10.54
C ALA A 487 -16.25 2.43 11.22
N GLN A 488 -16.59 2.45 12.51
CA GLN A 488 -17.10 1.25 13.21
C GLN A 488 -18.47 0.80 12.67
N LYS A 489 -19.24 1.72 12.09
CA LYS A 489 -20.53 1.38 11.49
C LYS A 489 -20.39 0.66 10.15
N LEU A 490 -19.19 0.63 9.56
CA LEU A 490 -18.93 -0.13 8.35
C LEU A 490 -19.34 -1.61 8.54
N ALA A 491 -19.07 -2.18 9.71
CA ALA A 491 -19.44 -3.56 10.02
C ALA A 491 -20.94 -3.86 9.79
N ALA A 492 -21.83 -2.92 10.06
CA ALA A 492 -23.27 -3.11 9.84
C ALA A 492 -23.67 -3.04 8.36
N LEU A 493 -22.84 -2.46 7.50
CA LEU A 493 -23.11 -2.27 6.07
C LEU A 493 -22.55 -3.40 5.21
N ILE A 494 -21.42 -4.00 5.63
CA ILE A 494 -20.70 -5.00 4.83
C ILE A 494 -20.66 -6.39 5.47
N ALA A 495 -21.07 -6.55 6.73
CA ALA A 495 -21.15 -7.88 7.31
C ALA A 495 -22.13 -8.72 6.50
N PRO A 496 -21.76 -9.95 6.11
CA PRO A 496 -22.70 -10.87 5.49
C PRO A 496 -23.91 -11.01 6.42
N GLU A 497 -25.13 -10.91 5.88
CA GLU A 497 -26.32 -11.21 6.66
C GLU A 497 -26.09 -12.57 7.33
N PRO A 498 -26.17 -12.66 8.67
CA PRO A 498 -25.93 -13.92 9.35
C PRO A 498 -26.90 -14.92 8.74
N ASP A 499 -26.38 -16.00 8.15
CA ASP A 499 -27.14 -17.11 7.58
C ASP A 499 -28.46 -17.20 8.32
N ALA A 500 -29.55 -16.83 7.64
CA ALA A 500 -30.87 -17.12 8.13
C ALA A 500 -30.90 -18.65 8.20
N ALA A 501 -30.57 -19.18 9.38
CA ALA A 501 -30.50 -20.60 9.66
C ALA A 501 -31.83 -21.18 9.21
N ASP A 502 -31.80 -21.82 8.05
CA ASP A 502 -32.99 -22.14 7.28
C ASP A 502 -33.89 -23.05 8.12
N PRO A 503 -35.01 -22.53 8.66
CA PRO A 503 -35.95 -23.37 9.38
C PRO A 503 -36.82 -24.18 8.41
N ALA A 504 -36.59 -24.09 7.09
CA ALA A 504 -37.39 -24.76 6.05
C ALA A 504 -36.82 -26.12 5.59
N SER A 505 -35.98 -26.78 6.40
CA SER A 505 -35.78 -28.25 6.29
C SER A 505 -36.94 -29.08 6.88
N ALA A 506 -38.08 -28.46 7.14
CA ALA A 506 -39.33 -29.14 7.45
C ALA A 506 -40.49 -28.55 6.64
N ASP A 507 -41.01 -29.39 5.74
CA ASP A 507 -42.32 -29.33 5.11
C ASP A 507 -42.56 -28.41 3.89
N ALA A 508 -42.43 -29.08 2.73
CA ALA A 508 -43.44 -29.18 1.68
C ALA A 508 -43.86 -27.94 0.86
N ALA A 509 -43.49 -27.99 -0.42
CA ALA A 509 -44.32 -27.71 -1.60
C ALA A 509 -45.30 -26.52 -1.54
N GLY A 510 -44.93 -25.42 -2.21
CA GLY A 510 -45.84 -24.38 -2.65
C GLY A 510 -45.25 -23.55 -3.80
N GLU A 511 -45.74 -23.78 -5.02
CA GLU A 511 -45.51 -22.94 -6.21
C GLU A 511 -46.05 -21.53 -6.00
N ILE A 512 -45.23 -20.48 -6.10
CA ILE A 512 -45.53 -19.09 -6.55
C ILE A 512 -44.16 -18.45 -6.85
N GLY A 513 -43.83 -17.75 -7.94
CA GLY A 513 -44.52 -17.33 -9.15
C GLY A 513 -43.57 -16.38 -9.91
N GLU A 514 -43.43 -16.60 -11.22
CA GLU A 514 -42.70 -15.72 -12.16
C GLU A 514 -43.36 -14.33 -12.21
N ALA A 515 -42.89 -13.35 -11.43
CA ALA A 515 -43.19 -11.92 -11.64
C ALA A 515 -42.40 -10.99 -10.72
N GLU A 516 -41.06 -10.97 -10.78
CA GLU A 516 -40.28 -9.81 -10.25
C GLU A 516 -38.84 -9.66 -10.78
N GLN A 517 -38.45 -10.37 -11.85
CA GLN A 517 -37.11 -10.29 -12.45
C GLN A 517 -36.99 -9.34 -13.66
N THR A 518 -38.03 -8.57 -14.00
CA THR A 518 -38.11 -7.83 -15.27
C THR A 518 -38.06 -6.30 -15.16
N SER A 519 -37.50 -5.72 -14.09
CA SER A 519 -37.36 -4.24 -14.02
C SER A 519 -35.96 -3.68 -13.72
N LEU A 520 -34.91 -4.51 -13.64
CA LEU A 520 -33.53 -4.06 -13.38
C LEU A 520 -32.63 -3.97 -14.63
N PHE A 521 -33.14 -4.35 -15.81
CA PHE A 521 -32.35 -4.45 -17.04
C PHE A 521 -33.07 -3.83 -18.23
N ASP A 522 -33.24 -2.50 -18.23
CA ASP A 522 -33.41 -1.77 -19.48
C ASP A 522 -32.97 -0.32 -19.30
N ASP A 523 -31.72 -0.02 -19.68
CA ASP A 523 -31.34 1.32 -20.10
C ASP A 523 -30.10 1.26 -21.01
N GLY A 524 -30.37 1.09 -22.30
CA GLY A 524 -29.66 1.81 -23.37
C GLY A 524 -28.14 1.63 -23.47
N LEU A 525 -27.72 0.42 -23.88
CA LEU A 525 -26.40 0.12 -24.44
C LEU A 525 -26.09 1.03 -25.65
N PHE A 526 -25.23 2.04 -25.46
CA PHE A 526 -24.79 2.99 -26.50
C PHE A 526 -23.60 2.46 -27.36
N PRO A 527 -23.35 3.07 -28.54
CA PRO A 527 -22.62 2.51 -29.67
C PRO A 527 -21.11 2.63 -29.53
N ARG A 528 -20.41 1.76 -30.27
CA ARG A 528 -18.98 1.82 -30.55
C ARG A 528 -18.59 3.19 -31.13
N GLY A 529 -18.17 4.13 -30.29
CA GLY A 529 -17.83 5.48 -30.75
C GLY A 529 -17.15 6.39 -29.74
N ASP A 530 -17.34 6.20 -28.43
CA ASP A 530 -16.81 7.14 -27.44
C ASP A 530 -15.46 6.67 -26.88
N THR A 531 -14.39 6.94 -27.63
CA THR A 531 -13.02 6.93 -27.10
C THR A 531 -12.62 8.36 -26.71
N LEU A 532 -12.64 8.64 -25.42
CA LEU A 532 -11.82 9.71 -24.84
C LEU A 532 -10.61 9.04 -24.19
N PHE A 533 -9.45 9.20 -24.83
CA PHE A 533 -8.12 8.85 -24.33
C PHE A 533 -7.39 10.11 -23.86
#